data_AF-A0A7C7V528-F1
#
_entry.id   AF-A0A7C7V528-F1
#
_cell.length_a   1.000
_cell.length_b   1.000
_cell.length_c   1.000
_cell.angle_alpha   90.00
_cell.angle_beta   90.00
_cell.angle_gamma   90.00
#
_symmetry.space_group_name_H-M   'P 1'
#
loop_
_entity.id
_entity.type
_entity.pdbx_description
1 polymer ?
#
loop_
_entity_poly.entity_id
_entity_poly.type
_entity_poly.pdbx_seq_one_letter_code
_entity_poly.pdbx_strand_id
1 'polypeptide(L)'
;MRTFGWCSVADVLEAFHIVSREIRSKLKRLESSGALTQGEACQLALRLRDQRELIRQLATRRHFRRARRLMRINRRLRRRLIRLVEAAALSARVLIFR
;
A
#
# COMPACT_ATOMS: atom_id res chain seq x y z
N MET A 1 -24.26 8.67 16.87
CA MET A 1 -22.83 9.10 16.89
C MET A 1 -21.97 7.84 16.86
N ARG A 2 -21.20 7.60 15.80
CA ARG A 2 -20.32 6.42 15.72
C ARG A 2 -19.09 6.68 16.57
N THR A 3 -18.96 5.94 17.67
CA THR A 3 -17.74 5.89 18.47
C THR A 3 -16.62 5.30 17.60
N PHE A 4 -15.71 6.15 17.13
CA PHE A 4 -14.44 5.70 16.56
C PHE A 4 -13.65 5.10 17.72
N GLY A 5 -13.67 3.76 17.84
CA GLY A 5 -12.82 3.04 18.78
C GLY A 5 -11.38 3.44 18.55
N TRP A 6 -10.68 3.79 19.62
CA TRP A 6 -9.26 4.10 19.58
C TRP A 6 -8.50 2.88 19.06
N CYS A 7 -8.07 2.88 17.80
CA CYS A 7 -7.15 1.85 17.30
C CYS A 7 -5.82 2.03 18.03
N SER A 8 -5.38 0.99 18.73
CA SER A 8 -4.07 0.96 19.36
C SER A 8 -2.96 0.94 18.30
N VAL A 9 -1.74 1.31 18.70
CA VAL A 9 -0.56 1.18 17.83
C VAL A 9 -0.37 -0.26 17.34
N ALA A 10 -0.78 -1.26 18.13
CA ALA A 10 -0.74 -2.66 17.73
C ALA A 10 -1.72 -2.94 16.58
N ASP A 11 -2.96 -2.46 16.68
CA ASP A 11 -3.99 -2.67 15.65
C ASP A 11 -3.58 -2.07 14.31
N VAL A 12 -3.01 -0.86 14.33
CA VAL A 12 -2.54 -0.21 13.09
C VAL A 12 -1.36 -0.97 12.47
N LEU A 13 -0.48 -1.55 13.29
CA LEU A 13 0.64 -2.36 12.81
C LEU A 13 0.19 -3.71 12.25
N GLU A 14 -0.77 -4.34 12.90
CA GLU A 14 -1.38 -5.58 12.44
C GLU A 14 -2.08 -5.36 11.10
N ALA A 15 -2.95 -4.34 11.01
CA ALA A 15 -3.60 -3.94 9.77
C ALA A 15 -2.57 -3.65 8.66
N PHE A 16 -1.49 -2.92 8.99
CA PHE A 16 -0.41 -2.66 8.04
C PHE A 16 0.25 -3.94 7.52
N HIS A 17 0.50 -4.91 8.39
CA HIS A 17 1.14 -6.18 8.02
C HIS A 17 0.23 -7.05 7.15
N ILE A 18 -1.06 -7.16 7.50
CA ILE A 18 -2.06 -7.90 6.71
C ILE A 18 -2.14 -7.31 5.30
N VAL A 19 -2.37 -5.99 5.20
CA VAL A 19 -2.46 -5.30 3.92
C VAL A 19 -1.15 -5.41 3.12
N SER A 20 0.01 -5.28 3.78
CA SER A 20 1.31 -5.48 3.12
C SER A 20 1.45 -6.86 2.51
N ARG A 21 1.04 -7.90 3.24
CA ARG A 21 1.16 -9.30 2.81
C ARG A 21 0.28 -9.58 1.62
N GLU A 22 -0.95 -9.08 1.63
CA GLU A 22 -1.89 -9.18 0.53
C GLU A 22 -1.37 -8.48 -0.74
N ILE A 23 -0.90 -7.23 -0.61
CA ILE A 23 -0.32 -6.47 -1.74
C ILE A 23 0.87 -7.23 -2.33
N ARG A 24 1.78 -7.75 -1.48
CA ARG A 24 2.94 -8.52 -1.94
C ARG A 24 2.53 -9.80 -2.67
N SER A 25 1.56 -10.53 -2.14
CA SER A 25 1.07 -11.76 -2.75
C SER A 25 0.44 -11.49 -4.11
N LYS A 26 -0.42 -10.46 -4.22
CA LYS A 26 -1.02 -10.05 -5.49
C LYS A 26 0.03 -9.61 -6.50
N LEU A 27 0.97 -8.73 -6.12
CA LEU A 27 2.05 -8.30 -7.01
C LEU A 27 2.87 -9.48 -7.52
N LYS A 28 3.21 -10.45 -6.65
CA LYS A 28 3.97 -11.64 -7.07
C LYS A 28 3.18 -12.50 -8.07
N ARG A 29 1.87 -12.70 -7.86
CA ARG A 29 1.02 -13.44 -8.80
C ARG A 29 0.95 -12.75 -10.16
N LEU A 30 0.79 -11.43 -10.16
CA LEU A 30 0.71 -10.62 -11.38
C LEU A 30 2.05 -10.62 -12.12
N GLU A 31 3.19 -10.50 -11.41
CA GLU A 31 4.54 -10.68 -11.96
C GLU A 31 4.71 -12.05 -12.63
N SER A 32 4.20 -13.13 -12.03
CA SER A 32 4.30 -14.48 -12.61
C SER A 32 3.34 -14.74 -13.77
N SER A 33 2.14 -14.16 -13.75
CA SER A 33 1.14 -14.34 -14.82
C SER A 33 1.39 -13.50 -16.05
N GLY A 34 2.18 -12.42 -15.94
CA GLY A 34 2.42 -11.46 -17.01
C GLY A 34 1.21 -10.58 -17.36
N ALA A 35 0.04 -10.81 -16.75
CA ALA A 35 -1.17 -10.05 -16.99
C ALA A 35 -1.47 -9.15 -15.78
N LEU A 36 -1.50 -7.84 -16.02
CA LEU A 36 -2.03 -6.84 -15.10
C LEU A 36 -3.12 -6.07 -15.80
N THR A 37 -4.33 -6.05 -15.24
CA THR A 37 -5.41 -5.22 -15.77
C THR A 37 -5.39 -3.82 -15.17
N GLN A 38 -5.99 -2.85 -15.89
CA GLN A 38 -6.18 -1.48 -15.39
C GLN A 38 -6.95 -1.46 -14.04
N GLY A 39 -7.97 -2.31 -13.89
CA GLY A 39 -8.76 -2.42 -12.67
C GLY A 39 -7.94 -2.90 -11.47
N GLU A 40 -7.13 -3.93 -11.67
CA GLU A 40 -6.23 -4.46 -10.61
C GLU A 40 -5.15 -3.46 -10.24
N ALA A 41 -4.58 -2.76 -11.23
CA ALA A 41 -3.63 -1.69 -11.02
C ALA A 41 -4.24 -0.60 -10.13
N CYS A 42 -5.45 -0.14 -10.44
CA CYS A 42 -6.20 0.83 -9.62
C CYS A 42 -6.44 0.32 -8.19
N GLN A 43 -6.89 -0.93 -8.02
CA GLN A 43 -7.15 -1.47 -6.68
C GLN A 43 -5.87 -1.56 -5.83
N LEU A 44 -4.77 -2.04 -6.40
CA LEU A 44 -3.47 -2.11 -5.71
C LEU A 44 -2.95 -0.73 -5.36
N ALA A 45 -3.14 0.22 -6.28
CA ALA A 45 -2.81 1.61 -6.09
C ALA A 45 -3.57 2.19 -4.87
N LEU A 46 -4.89 1.99 -4.80
CA LEU A 46 -5.70 2.45 -3.66
C LEU A 46 -5.26 1.84 -2.33
N ARG A 47 -5.00 0.52 -2.30
CA ARG A 47 -4.52 -0.14 -1.08
C ARG A 47 -3.16 0.39 -0.60
N LEU A 48 -2.27 0.77 -1.52
CA LEU A 48 -1.01 1.42 -1.18
C LEU A 48 -1.21 2.82 -0.59
N ARG A 49 -2.23 3.56 -1.07
CA ARG A 49 -2.63 4.85 -0.50
C ARG A 49 -3.18 4.67 0.92
N ASP A 50 -4.09 3.72 1.14
CA ASP A 50 -4.66 3.46 2.46
C ASP A 50 -3.58 3.06 3.46
N GLN A 51 -2.66 2.21 3.01
CA GLN A 51 -1.50 1.82 3.80
C GLN A 51 -0.60 3.02 4.19
N ARG A 52 -0.43 3.99 3.30
CA ARG A 52 0.31 5.23 3.61
C ARG A 52 -0.39 6.05 4.68
N GLU A 53 -1.73 6.07 4.65
CA GLU A 53 -2.53 6.80 5.63
C GLU A 53 -2.46 6.14 7.02
N LEU A 54 -2.53 4.82 7.10
CA LEU A 54 -2.27 4.07 8.34
C LEU A 54 -0.88 4.40 8.94
N ILE A 55 0.15 4.52 8.09
CA ILE A 55 1.48 4.91 8.56
C ILE A 55 1.51 6.35 9.08
N ARG A 56 0.74 7.27 8.48
CA ARG A 56 0.64 8.66 8.98
C ARG A 56 -0.01 8.71 10.35
N GLN A 57 -1.04 7.91 10.59
CA GLN A 57 -1.68 7.81 11.90
C GLN A 57 -0.70 7.32 12.98
N LEU A 58 0.29 6.50 12.61
CA LEU A 58 1.40 6.07 13.47
C LEU A 58 2.53 7.09 13.62
N ALA A 59 2.55 8.18 12.85
CA ALA A 59 3.68 9.12 12.79
C ALA A 59 3.71 10.13 13.97
N THR A 60 3.49 9.64 15.20
CA THR A 60 3.77 10.41 16.41
C THR A 60 5.29 10.49 16.67
N ARG A 61 5.76 11.50 17.42
CA ARG A 61 7.19 11.68 17.74
C ARG A 61 7.83 10.41 18.32
N ARG A 62 7.08 9.64 19.14
CA ARG A 62 7.52 8.38 19.77
C ARG A 62 7.73 7.23 18.78
N HIS A 63 7.04 7.23 17.64
CA HIS A 63 7.06 6.13 16.67
C HIS A 63 7.65 6.51 15.31
N PHE A 64 8.25 7.69 15.20
CA PHE A 64 8.82 8.22 13.94
C PHE A 64 9.77 7.24 13.22
N ARG A 65 10.70 6.59 13.94
CA ARG A 65 11.63 5.60 13.35
C ARG A 65 10.86 4.42 12.73
N ARG A 66 9.82 3.94 13.41
CA ARG A 66 8.96 2.84 12.94
C ARG A 66 8.15 3.28 11.73
N ALA A 67 7.47 4.43 11.82
CA ALA A 67 6.73 5.01 10.69
C ALA A 67 7.63 5.21 9.44
N ARG A 68 8.86 5.69 9.63
CA ARG A 68 9.85 5.83 8.54
C ARG A 68 10.19 4.49 7.89
N ARG A 69 10.34 3.41 8.66
CA ARG A 69 10.58 2.06 8.13
C ARG A 69 9.38 1.56 7.32
N LEU A 70 8.16 1.76 7.81
CA LEU A 70 6.94 1.36 7.10
C LEU A 70 6.76 2.15 5.80
N MET A 71 7.03 3.47 5.81
CA MET A 71 7.04 4.30 4.61
C MET A 71 8.03 3.79 3.55
N ARG A 72 9.22 3.33 3.96
CA ARG A 72 10.20 2.72 3.02
C ARG A 72 9.65 1.45 2.38
N ILE A 73 8.93 0.61 3.13
CA ILE A 73 8.29 -0.60 2.60
C ILE A 73 7.20 -0.23 1.60
N ASN A 74 6.29 0.69 1.96
CA ASN A 74 5.23 1.15 1.07
C ASN A 74 5.79 1.76 -0.22
N ARG A 75 6.86 2.56 -0.14
CA ARG A 75 7.57 3.11 -1.32
C ARG A 75 8.15 2.02 -2.23
N ARG A 76 8.69 0.93 -1.67
CA ARG A 76 9.19 -0.21 -2.47
C ARG A 76 8.06 -0.93 -3.19
N LEU A 77 6.93 -1.15 -2.53
CA LEU A 77 5.75 -1.76 -3.14
C LEU A 77 5.18 -0.88 -4.27
N ARG A 78 5.10 0.44 -4.05
CA ARG A 78 4.69 1.39 -5.09
C ARG A 78 5.58 1.31 -6.32
N ARG A 79 6.91 1.30 -6.14
CA ARG A 79 7.86 1.16 -7.27
C ARG A 79 7.67 -0.14 -8.05
N ARG A 80 7.36 -1.25 -7.36
CA ARG A 80 7.04 -2.51 -8.03
C ARG A 80 5.77 -2.41 -8.87
N LEU A 81 4.70 -1.83 -8.31
CA LEU A 81 3.46 -1.63 -9.05
C LEU A 81 3.68 -0.75 -10.29
N ILE A 82 4.47 0.33 -10.17
CA ILE A 82 4.82 1.21 -11.31
C ILE A 82 5.44 0.41 -12.44
N ARG A 83 6.43 -0.43 -12.15
CA ARG A 83 7.09 -1.26 -13.17
C ARG A 83 6.13 -2.23 -13.85
N LEU A 84 5.19 -2.81 -13.11
CA LEU A 84 4.18 -3.70 -13.70
C LEU A 84 3.20 -2.94 -14.59
N VAL A 85 2.78 -1.75 -14.19
CA VAL A 85 1.90 -0.87 -14.99
C VAL A 85 2.60 -0.47 -16.29
N GLU A 86 3.87 -0.08 -16.20
CA GLU A 86 4.71 0.25 -17.38
C GLU A 86 4.89 -0.96 -18.30
N ALA A 87 5.22 -2.13 -17.74
CA ALA A 87 5.40 -3.37 -18.51
C ALA A 87 4.11 -3.83 -19.21
N ALA A 88 2.95 -3.59 -18.60
CA ALA A 88 1.64 -3.90 -19.16
C ALA A 88 1.11 -2.78 -20.09
N ALA A 89 1.90 -1.74 -20.39
CA ALA A 89 1.52 -0.57 -21.19
C ALA A 89 0.21 0.11 -20.70
N LEU A 90 -0.04 0.07 -19.40
CA LEU A 90 -1.23 0.63 -18.77
C LEU A 90 -1.08 2.14 -18.53
N SER A 91 -2.21 2.83 -18.43
CA SER A 91 -2.20 4.28 -18.21
C SER A 91 -1.63 4.63 -16.83
N ALA A 92 -0.60 5.49 -16.81
CA ALA A 92 0.01 6.00 -15.57
C ALA A 92 -0.97 6.77 -14.66
N ARG A 93 -2.16 7.12 -15.16
CA ARG A 93 -3.25 7.70 -14.34
C ARG A 93 -3.64 6.82 -13.15
N VAL A 94 -3.45 5.50 -13.23
CA VAL A 94 -3.68 4.59 -12.08
C VAL A 94 -2.78 4.87 -10.88
N LEU A 95 -1.67 5.59 -11.07
CA LEU A 95 -0.67 5.87 -10.03
C LEU A 95 -0.83 7.26 -9.40
N ILE A 96 -1.75 8.07 -9.94
CA ILE A 96 -2.07 9.42 -9.49
C ILE A 96 -3.32 9.34 -8.63
N PHE A 97 -3.15 9.60 -7.34
CA PHE A 97 -4.27 9.75 -6.41
C PHE A 97 -4.43 11.23 -6.14
N ARG A 98 -5.57 11.79 -6.52
CA ARG A 98 -6.05 13.06 -5.97
C ARG A 98 -6.55 12.83 -4.55
#